data_AF-E1YHM2-F1
#
_entry.id   AF-E1YHM2-F1
#
_cell.length_a   1.000
_cell.length_b   1.000
_cell.length_c   1.000
_cell.angle_alpha   90.00
_cell.angle_beta   90.00
_cell.angle_gamma   90.00
#
_symmetry.space_group_name_H-M   'P 1'
#
loop_
_entity.id
_entity.type
_entity.pdbx_description
1 polymer ?
#
loop_
_entity_poly.entity_id
_entity_poly.type
_entity_poly.pdbx_seq_one_letter_code
_entity_poly.pdbx_strand_id
1 'polypeptide(L)'
;MKIFESLLTDADQISGYFSKEVKAKYDMIKKINEQLDGRIDSINMLLNRADIILSCNDKKDSQGGQSAKSITVKQKEIIELNIKGCNVEEIANRLSIPKGEVKLILDLYKNQPDIT
;
A
#
# COMPACT_ATOMS: atom_id res chain seq x y z
N MET A 1 52.34 20.26 49.01
CA MET A 1 51.25 19.27 48.95
C MET A 1 49.98 19.79 48.29
N LYS A 2 49.48 21.01 48.60
CA LYS A 2 48.22 21.56 48.03
C LYS A 2 48.12 21.58 46.49
N ILE A 3 49.23 21.76 45.77
CA ILE A 3 49.26 21.78 44.29
C ILE A 3 48.98 20.39 43.68
N PHE A 4 49.44 19.32 44.33
CA PHE A 4 49.18 17.95 43.88
C PHE A 4 47.73 17.55 44.15
N GLU A 5 47.15 18.00 45.27
CA GLU A 5 45.72 17.79 45.55
C GLU A 5 44.83 18.55 44.56
N SER A 6 45.16 19.80 44.23
CA SER A 6 44.37 20.56 43.24
C SER A 6 44.45 19.90 41.86
N LEU A 7 45.65 19.46 41.44
CA LEU A 7 45.83 18.77 40.17
C LEU A 7 45.06 17.44 40.12
N LEU A 8 45.07 16.68 41.22
CA LEU A 8 44.33 15.43 41.30
C LEU A 8 42.82 15.66 41.25
N THR A 9 42.34 16.73 41.89
CA THR A 9 40.93 17.14 41.87
C THR A 9 40.50 17.60 40.47
N ASP A 10 41.34 18.40 39.80
CA ASP A 10 41.10 18.85 38.43
C ASP A 10 41.08 17.66 37.45
N ALA A 11 42.01 16.72 37.62
CA ALA A 11 42.06 15.50 36.80
C ALA A 11 40.81 14.62 37.00
N ASP A 12 40.35 14.46 38.25
CA ASP A 12 39.14 13.71 38.57
C ASP A 12 37.89 14.40 37.99
N GLN A 13 37.83 15.73 38.08
CA GLN A 13 36.76 16.52 37.48
C GLN A 13 36.74 16.37 35.96
N ILE A 14 37.88 16.54 35.28
CA ILE A 14 37.99 16.41 33.81
C ILE A 14 37.62 15.00 33.36
N SER A 15 38.10 13.97 34.08
CA SER A 15 37.72 12.56 33.87
C SER A 15 36.21 12.37 33.95
N GLY A 16 35.57 12.93 34.97
CA GLY A 16 34.12 12.87 35.15
C GLY A 16 33.35 13.56 34.03
N TYR A 17 33.78 14.75 33.60
CA TYR A 17 33.18 15.46 32.47
C TYR A 17 33.36 14.69 31.16
N PHE A 18 34.56 14.19 30.90
CA PHE A 18 34.86 13.41 29.70
C PHE A 18 34.01 12.14 29.64
N SER A 19 33.88 11.42 30.75
CA SER A 19 33.04 10.21 30.84
C SER A 19 31.57 10.51 30.53
N LYS A 20 31.03 11.60 31.09
CA LYS A 20 29.66 12.06 30.80
C LYS A 20 29.49 12.41 29.32
N GLU A 21 30.45 13.10 28.74
CA GLU A 21 30.41 13.53 27.35
C GLU A 21 30.49 12.35 26.37
N VAL A 22 31.35 11.37 26.66
CA VAL A 22 31.44 10.13 25.88
C VAL A 22 30.12 9.36 25.94
N LYS A 23 29.50 9.27 27.13
CA LYS A 23 28.20 8.62 27.28
C LYS A 23 27.10 9.33 26.51
N ALA A 24 27.04 10.66 26.59
CA ALA A 24 26.05 11.46 25.85
C ALA A 24 26.19 11.28 24.33
N LYS A 25 27.43 11.28 23.81
CA LYS A 25 27.70 11.02 22.39
C LYS A 25 27.31 9.61 21.98
N TYR A 26 27.59 8.61 22.81
CA TYR A 26 27.17 7.23 22.57
C TYR A 26 25.64 7.10 22.50
N ASP A 27 24.93 7.69 23.45
CA ASP A 27 23.46 7.67 23.49
C ASP A 27 22.86 8.37 22.26
N MET A 28 23.48 9.45 21.78
CA MET A 28 23.08 10.14 20.56
C MET A 28 23.28 9.27 19.31
N ILE A 29 24.44 8.60 19.18
CA ILE A 29 24.72 7.66 18.08
C ILE A 29 23.68 6.52 18.10
N LYS A 30 23.38 5.99 19.28
CA LYS A 30 22.37 4.94 19.44
C LYS A 30 20.99 5.39 18.93
N LYS A 31 20.53 6.57 19.34
CA LYS A 31 19.26 7.15 18.85
C LYS A 31 19.25 7.34 17.34
N ILE A 32 20.36 7.81 16.76
CA ILE A 32 20.47 7.99 15.32
C ILE A 32 20.35 6.65 14.59
N ASN A 33 21.03 5.61 15.09
CA ASN A 33 20.92 4.27 14.51
C ASN A 33 19.48 3.74 14.57
N GLU A 34 18.82 3.86 15.72
CA GLU A 34 17.41 3.46 15.87
C GLU A 34 16.49 4.22 14.90
N GLN A 35 16.74 5.51 14.66
CA GLN A 35 15.99 6.30 13.68
C GLN A 35 16.28 5.88 12.24
N LEU A 36 17.51 5.52 11.91
CA LEU A 36 17.89 5.03 10.59
C LEU A 36 17.24 3.67 10.31
N ASP A 37 17.25 2.75 11.28
CA ASP A 37 16.60 1.45 11.17
C ASP A 37 15.09 1.62 10.89
N GLY A 38 14.41 2.49 11.66
CA GLY A 38 12.98 2.78 11.42
C GLY A 38 12.70 3.40 10.04
N ARG A 39 13.64 4.18 9.50
CA ARG A 39 13.53 4.72 8.12
C ARG A 39 13.74 3.64 7.07
N ILE A 40 14.70 2.74 7.27
CA ILE A 40 14.94 1.59 6.39
C ILE A 40 13.68 0.72 6.34
N ASP A 41 13.08 0.41 7.48
CA ASP A 41 11.83 -0.36 7.54
C ASP A 41 10.69 0.33 6.80
N SER A 42 10.53 1.64 7.01
CA SER A 42 9.50 2.45 6.32
C SER A 42 9.69 2.42 4.80
N ILE A 43 10.93 2.55 4.33
CA ILE A 43 11.26 2.49 2.90
C ILE A 43 10.99 1.09 2.35
N ASN A 44 11.40 0.03 3.04
CA ASN A 44 11.13 -1.35 2.63
C ASN A 44 9.62 -1.63 2.53
N MET A 45 8.82 -1.11 3.47
CA MET A 45 7.36 -1.21 3.39
C MET A 45 6.79 -0.48 2.16
N LEU A 46 7.30 0.72 1.86
CA LEU A 46 6.87 1.49 0.69
C LEU A 46 7.29 0.82 -0.62
N LEU A 47 8.50 0.26 -0.69
CA LEU A 47 8.99 -0.51 -1.83
C LEU A 47 8.14 -1.75 -2.06
N ASN A 48 7.89 -2.55 -1.03
CA ASN A 48 7.01 -3.72 -1.12
C ASN A 48 5.61 -3.34 -1.63
N ARG A 49 5.06 -2.21 -1.17
CA ARG A 49 3.76 -1.71 -1.66
C ARG A 49 3.83 -1.29 -3.12
N ALA A 50 4.90 -0.62 -3.55
CA ALA A 50 5.11 -0.24 -4.94
C ALA A 50 5.26 -1.48 -5.84
N ASP A 51 6.01 -2.50 -5.39
CA ASP A 51 6.21 -3.75 -6.11
C ASP A 51 4.89 -4.52 -6.29
N ILE A 52 4.03 -4.54 -5.27
CA ILE A 52 2.68 -5.12 -5.37
C ILE A 52 1.86 -4.37 -6.41
N ILE A 53 1.89 -3.03 -6.42
CA ILE A 53 1.15 -2.22 -7.40
C ILE A 53 1.66 -2.47 -8.81
N LEU A 54 2.98 -2.53 -9.01
CA LEU A 54 3.60 -2.83 -10.31
C LEU A 54 3.25 -4.23 -10.77
N SER A 55 3.34 -5.23 -9.89
CA SER A 55 2.96 -6.62 -10.19
C SER A 55 1.47 -6.76 -10.53
N CYS A 56 0.61 -5.93 -9.94
CA CYS A 56 -0.81 -5.85 -10.30
C CYS A 56 -1.03 -5.13 -11.63
N ASN A 57 -0.20 -4.14 -11.98
CA ASN A 57 -0.27 -3.43 -13.25
C ASN A 57 0.30 -4.24 -14.42
N ASP A 58 1.36 -5.03 -14.23
CA ASP A 58 1.88 -5.93 -15.28
C ASP A 58 0.87 -7.04 -15.63
N LYS A 59 0.10 -7.51 -14.63
CA LYS A 59 -1.08 -8.37 -14.86
C LYS A 59 -2.21 -7.62 -15.55
N LYS A 60 -2.30 -6.30 -15.40
CA LYS A 60 -3.24 -5.48 -16.16
C LYS A 60 -2.72 -5.14 -17.54
N ASP A 61 -1.43 -5.07 -17.87
CA ASP A 61 -1.01 -4.79 -19.25
C ASP A 61 -1.00 -6.04 -20.13
N SER A 62 -0.97 -7.24 -19.53
CA SER A 62 -1.31 -8.48 -20.23
C SER A 62 -2.84 -8.73 -20.34
N GLN A 63 -3.68 -7.89 -19.72
CA GLN A 63 -5.16 -7.95 -19.80
C GLN A 63 -5.84 -6.56 -19.97
N GLY A 64 -5.09 -5.56 -20.40
CA GLY A 64 -5.48 -4.14 -20.25
C GLY A 64 -6.15 -3.57 -21.49
N GLY A 65 -5.87 -4.20 -22.63
CA GLY A 65 -6.69 -4.11 -23.84
C GLY A 65 -7.91 -5.02 -23.82
N GLN A 66 -8.01 -5.96 -22.87
CA GLN A 66 -9.11 -6.91 -22.77
C GLN A 66 -10.10 -6.60 -21.65
N SER A 67 -9.74 -5.96 -20.54
CA SER A 67 -10.67 -5.75 -19.41
C SER A 67 -11.80 -4.75 -19.73
N ALA A 68 -11.51 -3.63 -20.39
CA ALA A 68 -12.56 -2.70 -20.83
C ALA A 68 -13.46 -3.31 -21.91
N LYS A 69 -12.88 -4.05 -22.88
CA LYS A 69 -13.65 -4.79 -23.90
C LYS A 69 -14.42 -5.97 -23.30
N SER A 70 -13.87 -6.69 -22.33
CA SER A 70 -14.49 -7.84 -21.66
C SER A 70 -15.65 -7.39 -20.79
N ILE A 71 -15.53 -6.25 -20.11
CA ILE A 71 -16.63 -5.62 -19.38
C ILE A 71 -17.76 -5.24 -20.36
N THR A 72 -17.44 -4.62 -21.51
CA THR A 72 -18.45 -4.31 -22.53
C THR A 72 -19.09 -5.56 -23.16
N VAL A 73 -18.31 -6.63 -23.40
CA VAL A 73 -18.83 -7.90 -23.94
C VAL A 73 -19.76 -8.58 -22.93
N LYS A 74 -19.37 -8.65 -21.65
CA LYS A 74 -20.22 -9.22 -20.58
C LYS A 74 -21.48 -8.40 -20.36
N GLN A 75 -21.40 -7.07 -20.45
CA GLN A 75 -22.57 -6.19 -20.39
C GLN A 75 -23.55 -6.43 -21.55
N LYS A 76 -23.04 -6.57 -22.79
CA LYS A 76 -23.87 -6.91 -23.96
C LYS A 76 -24.52 -8.29 -23.82
N GLU A 77 -23.79 -9.28 -23.32
CA GLU A 77 -24.31 -10.63 -23.10
C GLU A 77 -25.42 -10.67 -22.02
N ILE A 78 -25.28 -9.88 -20.94
CA ILE A 78 -26.33 -9.69 -19.92
C ILE A 78 -27.60 -9.09 -20.55
N ILE A 79 -27.46 -8.06 -21.40
CA ILE A 79 -28.58 -7.42 -22.08
C ILE A 79 -29.27 -8.40 -23.04
N GLU A 80 -28.52 -9.17 -23.84
CA GLU A 80 -29.07 -10.18 -24.74
C GLU A 80 -29.84 -11.28 -23.99
N LEU A 81 -29.31 -11.77 -22.86
CA LEU A 81 -29.99 -12.79 -22.08
C LEU A 81 -31.27 -12.26 -21.44
N ASN A 82 -31.29 -11.00 -21.04
CA ASN A 82 -32.51 -10.33 -20.56
C ASN A 82 -33.55 -10.14 -21.68
N ILE A 83 -33.13 -9.80 -22.91
CA ILE A 83 -34.02 -9.75 -24.09
C ILE A 83 -34.59 -11.14 -24.42
N LYS A 84 -33.81 -12.20 -24.21
CA LYS A 84 -34.24 -13.61 -24.35
C LYS A 84 -35.18 -14.08 -23.23
N GLY A 85 -35.49 -13.23 -22.25
CA GLY A 85 -36.43 -13.51 -21.17
C GLY A 85 -35.85 -14.21 -19.94
N CYS A 86 -34.52 -14.31 -19.83
CA CYS A 86 -33.86 -14.87 -18.65
C CYS A 86 -33.96 -13.91 -17.46
N ASN A 87 -34.19 -14.45 -16.27
CA ASN A 87 -34.27 -13.64 -15.06
C ASN A 87 -32.87 -13.30 -14.49
N VAL A 88 -32.81 -12.32 -13.58
CA VAL A 88 -31.55 -11.82 -12.99
C VAL A 88 -30.74 -12.93 -12.32
N GLU A 89 -31.40 -13.93 -11.75
CA GLU A 89 -30.76 -15.03 -11.03
C GLU A 89 -30.15 -16.06 -11.99
N GLU A 90 -30.85 -16.37 -13.08
CA GLU A 90 -30.38 -17.23 -14.16
C GLU A 90 -29.18 -16.61 -14.86
N ILE A 91 -29.20 -15.31 -15.12
CA ILE A 91 -28.08 -14.59 -15.74
C ILE A 91 -26.86 -14.59 -14.81
N ALA A 92 -27.06 -14.29 -13.52
CA ALA A 92 -26.01 -14.30 -12.51
C ALA A 92 -25.34 -15.68 -12.39
N ASN A 93 -26.15 -16.75 -12.35
CA ASN A 93 -25.66 -18.12 -12.28
C ASN A 93 -24.94 -18.55 -13.57
N ARG A 94 -25.47 -18.17 -14.74
CA ARG A 94 -24.92 -18.56 -16.04
C ARG A 94 -23.60 -17.87 -16.36
N LEU A 95 -23.47 -16.60 -16.01
CA LEU A 95 -22.27 -15.81 -16.27
C LEU A 95 -21.28 -15.81 -15.10
N SER A 96 -21.62 -16.46 -13.97
CA SER A 96 -20.88 -16.40 -12.70
C SER A 96 -20.62 -14.95 -12.24
N ILE A 97 -21.64 -14.09 -12.36
CA ILE A 97 -21.58 -12.66 -12.00
C ILE A 97 -22.49 -12.42 -10.78
N PRO A 98 -22.12 -11.54 -9.82
CA PRO A 98 -22.97 -11.21 -8.70
C PRO A 98 -24.34 -10.65 -9.13
N LYS A 99 -25.42 -11.11 -8.48
CA LYS A 99 -26.81 -10.64 -8.74
C LYS A 99 -26.95 -9.11 -8.70
N GLY A 100 -26.22 -8.45 -7.80
CA GLY A 100 -26.23 -6.99 -7.68
C GLY A 100 -25.64 -6.27 -8.90
N GLU A 101 -24.63 -6.85 -9.54
CA GLU A 101 -24.00 -6.30 -10.74
C GLU A 101 -24.90 -6.49 -11.97
N VAL A 102 -25.54 -7.66 -12.11
CA VAL A 102 -26.54 -7.91 -13.16
C VAL A 102 -27.71 -6.92 -13.04
N LYS A 103 -28.23 -6.72 -11.83
CA LYS A 103 -29.32 -5.77 -11.58
C LYS A 103 -28.93 -4.33 -11.93
N LEU A 104 -27.73 -3.91 -11.52
CA LEU A 104 -27.22 -2.58 -11.83
C LEU A 104 -27.10 -2.34 -13.34
N ILE A 105 -26.59 -3.32 -14.09
CA ILE A 105 -26.45 -3.22 -15.55
C ILE A 105 -27.82 -3.12 -16.24
N LEU A 106 -28.80 -3.88 -15.79
CA LEU A 106 -30.17 -3.81 -16.32
C LEU A 106 -30.88 -2.50 -15.96
N ASP A 107 -30.68 -2.00 -14.75
CA ASP A 107 -31.22 -0.71 -14.32
C ASP A 107 -30.59 0.44 -15.12
N LEU A 108 -29.29 0.37 -15.42
CA LEU A 108 -28.61 1.34 -16.29
C LEU A 108 -29.09 1.25 -17.73
N TYR A 109 -29.28 0.04 -18.27
CA TYR A 109 -29.82 -0.16 -19.63
C TYR A 109 -31.25 0.38 -19.77
N LYS A 110 -32.10 0.15 -18.76
CA LYS A 110 -33.48 0.68 -18.74
C LYS A 110 -33.53 2.21 -18.72
N ASN A 111 -32.52 2.85 -18.13
CA ASN A 111 -32.42 4.31 -18.01
C ASN A 111 -31.65 4.98 -19.17
N GLN A 112 -30.99 4.21 -20.05
CA GLN A 112 -30.31 4.72 -21.25
C GLN A 112 -30.65 3.89 -22.49
N PRO A 113 -31.77 4.19 -23.19
CA PRO A 113 -32.22 3.42 -24.36
C PRO A 113 -31.51 3.75 -25.68
N ASP A 114 -30.52 4.65 -25.72
CA ASP A 114 -29.87 5.11 -26.97
C ASP A 114 -28.37 4.81 -26.99
N ILE A 115 -27.99 3.67 -27.61
CA ILE A 115 -26.97 3.63 -28.68
C ILE A 115 -27.38 2.47 -29.61
N THR A 116 -28.03 2.82 -30.71
CA THR A 116 -28.15 1.96 -31.91
C THR A 116 -26.77 1.77 -32.53
#